data_AF-A0A923X4E4-F1
#
_entry.id   AF-A0A923X4E4-F1
#
_cell.length_a   1.000
_cell.length_b   1.000
_cell.length_c   1.000
_cell.angle_alpha   90.00
_cell.angle_beta   90.00
_cell.angle_gamma   90.00
#
_symmetry.space_group_name_H-M   'P 1'
#
loop_
_entity.id
_entity.type
_entity.pdbx_description
1 polymer ?
#
loop_
_entity_poly.entity_id
_entity_poly.type
_entity_poly.pdbx_seq_one_letter_code
_entity_poly.pdbx_strand_id
1 'polypeptide(L)'
;MADAVGDDDNPALKQKAIEALFSLHYSESGTPILNNGDEIGVGAIRGKNLVDRERVRNTMQWDATANHGFSSSPNVTEPIQDAADGAQLVNVAAQKADPNSLMNRTRNLLLARETSTALQSSATETAVSTSARELLAFERATPGERIVSMVNLSPERTKSTLDVHVPEGWKVERLHGSRDFDVSGGVPREVELEPYEYQWLRLTPEHPIAPGAGAGTAGVQSSAAGSAENTPTAA
;
A
#
# COMPACT_ATOMS: atom_id res chain seq x y z
N MET A 1 37.89 -14.77 -2.53
CA MET A 1 36.54 -14.75 -1.94
C MET A 1 36.35 -13.34 -1.41
N ALA A 2 35.76 -12.48 -2.23
CA ALA A 2 35.36 -11.15 -1.77
C ALA A 2 34.09 -11.37 -0.96
N ASP A 3 34.13 -11.01 0.32
CA ASP A 3 32.93 -10.94 1.14
C ASP A 3 31.95 -10.00 0.43
N ALA A 4 30.79 -10.55 0.08
CA ALA A 4 29.67 -9.76 -0.36
C ALA A 4 29.35 -8.80 0.79
N VAL A 5 29.66 -7.52 0.62
CA VAL A 5 29.04 -6.44 1.39
C VAL A 5 27.54 -6.70 1.29
N GLY A 6 26.95 -7.13 2.40
CA GLY A 6 25.54 -7.49 2.43
C GLY A 6 24.71 -6.33 1.89
N ASP A 7 23.64 -6.65 1.18
CA ASP A 7 22.65 -5.71 0.65
C ASP A 7 22.09 -4.77 1.75
N ASP A 8 22.32 -5.14 3.01
CA ASP A 8 22.05 -4.40 4.24
C ASP A 8 22.83 -3.06 4.39
N ASP A 9 23.80 -2.73 3.54
CA ASP A 9 24.54 -1.45 3.66
C ASP A 9 24.15 -0.38 2.61
N ASN A 10 23.17 -0.63 1.73
CA ASN A 10 22.71 0.36 0.75
C ASN A 10 21.46 1.14 1.25
N PRO A 11 21.62 2.39 1.76
CA PRO A 11 20.50 3.15 2.32
C PRO A 11 19.43 3.49 1.28
N ALA A 12 19.80 3.64 0.00
CA ALA A 12 18.86 3.94 -1.06
C ALA A 12 17.98 2.72 -1.41
N LEU A 13 18.56 1.50 -1.42
CA LEU A 13 17.78 0.28 -1.60
C LEU A 13 16.86 0.02 -0.41
N LYS A 14 17.32 0.29 0.82
CA LYS A 14 16.49 0.20 2.02
C LYS A 14 15.27 1.12 1.97
N GLN A 15 15.46 2.38 1.59
CA GLN A 15 14.32 3.31 1.45
C GLN A 15 13.32 2.79 0.42
N LYS A 16 13.80 2.32 -0.75
CA LYS A 16 12.91 1.74 -1.77
C LYS A 16 12.15 0.51 -1.26
N ALA A 17 12.82 -0.37 -0.51
CA ALA A 17 12.16 -1.53 0.11
C ALA A 17 11.05 -1.12 1.09
N ILE A 18 11.30 -0.10 1.92
CA ILE A 18 10.28 0.45 2.83
C ILE A 18 9.12 1.05 2.03
N GLU A 19 9.40 1.84 0.98
CA GLU A 19 8.36 2.41 0.11
C GLU A 19 7.53 1.31 -0.58
N ALA A 20 8.14 0.21 -1.02
CA ALA A 20 7.45 -0.93 -1.61
C ALA A 20 6.50 -1.61 -0.61
N LEU A 21 6.94 -1.79 0.64
CA LEU A 21 6.11 -2.33 1.71
C LEU A 21 4.96 -1.38 2.09
N PHE A 22 5.20 -0.07 2.11
CA PHE A 22 4.13 0.91 2.30
C PHE A 22 3.13 0.90 1.15
N SER A 23 3.60 0.80 -0.09
CA SER A 23 2.74 0.61 -1.25
C SER A 23 1.86 -0.63 -1.08
N LEU A 24 2.43 -1.76 -0.63
CA LEU A 24 1.66 -2.96 -0.37
C LEU A 24 0.60 -2.71 0.72
N HIS A 25 1.03 -2.26 1.89
CA HIS A 25 0.18 -1.97 3.05
C HIS A 25 -0.99 -1.03 2.75
N TYR A 26 -0.77 -0.01 1.90
CA TYR A 26 -1.81 0.96 1.55
C TYR A 26 -2.72 0.52 0.40
N SER A 27 -2.30 -0.46 -0.40
CA SER A 27 -3.10 -0.98 -1.52
C SER A 27 -3.87 -2.26 -1.19
N GLU A 28 -3.45 -3.04 -0.19
CA GLU A 28 -4.14 -4.25 0.25
C GLU A 28 -5.48 -3.98 0.95
N SER A 29 -6.31 -5.01 1.02
CA SER A 29 -7.62 -4.99 1.65
C SER A 29 -7.53 -4.74 3.16
N GLY A 30 -8.26 -3.72 3.63
CA GLY A 30 -8.32 -3.37 5.04
C GLY A 30 -8.14 -1.89 5.31
N THR A 31 -7.92 -1.58 6.58
CA THR A 31 -7.63 -0.24 7.08
C THR A 31 -6.18 -0.19 7.53
N PRO A 32 -5.30 0.50 6.80
CA PRO A 32 -3.88 0.55 7.13
C PRO A 32 -3.66 1.33 8.42
N ILE A 33 -2.78 0.83 9.27
CA ILE A 33 -2.31 1.49 10.50
C ILE A 33 -0.81 1.72 10.36
N LEU A 34 -0.34 2.92 10.68
CA LEU A 34 1.07 3.29 10.66
C LEU A 34 1.53 3.59 12.08
N ASN A 35 2.68 3.04 12.49
CA ASN A 35 3.26 3.40 13.79
C ASN A 35 4.02 4.72 13.68
N ASN A 36 4.09 5.45 14.78
CA ASN A 36 4.77 6.74 14.81
C ASN A 36 6.27 6.57 14.51
N GLY A 37 6.78 7.40 13.62
CA GLY A 37 8.19 7.39 13.24
C GLY A 37 8.49 6.51 12.03
N ASP A 38 7.65 5.54 11.69
CA ASP A 38 7.82 4.72 10.48
C ASP A 38 7.78 5.59 9.22
N GLU A 39 6.98 6.66 9.20
CA GLU A 39 6.86 7.61 8.08
C GLU A 39 8.16 8.37 7.80
N ILE A 40 9.03 8.52 8.80
CA ILE A 40 10.36 9.13 8.65
C ILE A 40 11.49 8.08 8.77
N GLY A 41 11.14 6.79 8.86
CA GLY A 41 12.12 5.71 9.00
C GLY A 41 12.90 5.77 10.31
N VAL A 42 12.26 6.16 11.43
CA VAL A 42 12.88 6.07 12.76
C VAL A 42 13.26 4.60 13.00
N GLY A 43 14.55 4.35 13.09
CA GLY A 43 15.06 3.03 13.41
C GLY A 43 14.78 2.63 14.86
N ALA A 44 14.95 1.35 15.16
CA ALA A 44 14.93 0.88 16.54
C ALA A 44 16.10 1.47 17.34
N ILE A 45 15.85 1.83 18.61
CA ILE A 45 16.89 2.32 19.52
C ILE A 45 17.91 1.21 19.79
N ARG A 46 19.20 1.54 19.70
CA ARG A 46 20.33 0.61 19.85
C ARG A 46 21.05 0.78 21.18
N GLY A 47 20.38 0.47 22.30
CA GLY A 47 20.98 0.50 23.64
C GLY A 47 21.17 -0.88 24.30
N LYS A 48 22.09 -0.98 25.26
CA LYS A 48 22.26 -2.18 26.12
C LYS A 48 21.29 -2.22 27.32
N ASN A 49 20.67 -1.09 27.67
CA ASN A 49 19.82 -0.95 28.87
C ASN A 49 18.33 -0.79 28.55
N LEU A 50 17.88 -1.25 27.38
CA LEU A 50 16.47 -1.21 26.98
C LEU A 50 15.77 -2.48 27.47
N VAL A 51 14.60 -2.32 28.10
CA VAL A 51 13.77 -3.41 28.61
C VAL A 51 12.59 -3.66 27.66
N ASP A 52 12.32 -4.94 27.37
CA ASP A 52 11.16 -5.37 26.57
C ASP A 52 11.00 -4.60 25.23
N ARG A 53 9.89 -3.88 25.04
CA ARG A 53 9.52 -3.20 23.78
C ARG A 53 10.02 -1.76 23.69
N GLU A 54 10.88 -1.30 24.60
CA GLU A 54 11.41 0.08 24.57
C GLU A 54 12.18 0.40 23.28
N ARG A 55 12.73 -0.63 22.61
CA ARG A 55 13.44 -0.49 21.32
C ARG A 55 12.60 0.13 20.21
N VAL A 56 11.28 -0.06 20.24
CA VAL A 56 10.34 0.40 19.20
C VAL A 56 9.39 1.49 19.70
N ARG A 57 9.60 1.99 20.92
CA ARG A 57 8.82 3.08 21.53
C ARG A 57 9.64 4.36 21.63
N ASN A 58 10.46 4.60 20.61
CA ASN A 58 11.27 5.80 20.53
C ASN A 58 10.37 7.03 20.46
N THR A 59 10.81 8.09 21.12
CA THR A 59 10.21 9.41 20.98
C THR A 59 10.34 9.91 19.55
N MET A 60 9.39 10.75 19.13
CA MET A 60 9.37 11.29 17.78
C MET A 60 10.54 12.27 17.57
N GLN A 61 11.23 12.15 16.44
CA GLN A 61 12.34 13.04 16.06
C GLN A 61 11.81 14.20 15.21
N TRP A 62 11.46 15.31 15.85
CA TRP A 62 10.85 16.48 15.20
C TRP A 62 11.84 17.32 14.42
N ASP A 63 12.97 17.66 15.03
CA ASP A 63 14.00 18.52 14.42
C ASP A 63 15.40 18.21 14.97
N ALA A 64 16.37 19.07 14.65
CA ALA A 64 17.78 18.92 15.05
C ALA A 64 18.13 19.61 16.38
N THR A 65 17.14 20.10 17.13
CA THR A 65 17.35 20.72 18.45
C THR A 65 17.53 19.65 19.54
N ALA A 66 17.77 20.07 20.78
CA ALA A 66 17.94 19.17 21.91
C ALA A 66 16.77 18.18 22.02
N ASN A 67 17.07 16.92 22.36
CA ASN A 67 16.10 15.83 22.41
C ASN A 67 15.29 15.68 21.11
N HIS A 68 15.88 16.03 19.95
CA HIS A 68 15.24 16.01 18.64
C HIS A 68 13.94 16.82 18.56
N GLY A 69 13.81 17.89 19.35
CA GLY A 69 12.60 18.70 19.44
C GLY A 69 11.43 18.04 20.18
N PHE A 70 11.62 16.84 20.76
CA PHE A 70 10.60 16.19 21.60
C PHE A 70 10.36 16.94 22.91
N SER A 71 11.43 17.46 23.53
CA SER A 71 11.36 18.14 24.82
C SER A 71 12.49 19.17 24.96
N SER A 72 12.21 20.28 25.64
CA SER A 72 13.24 21.26 26.04
C SER A 72 13.87 20.96 27.40
N SER A 73 13.38 19.92 28.10
CA SER A 73 13.92 19.51 29.40
C SER A 73 15.33 18.93 29.23
N PRO A 74 16.30 19.29 30.09
CA PRO A 74 17.59 18.61 30.13
C PRO A 74 17.49 17.19 30.71
N ASN A 75 16.38 16.85 31.38
CA ASN A 75 16.15 15.57 32.04
C ASN A 75 14.96 14.87 31.38
N VAL A 76 15.18 14.23 30.24
CA VAL A 76 14.19 13.35 29.60
C VAL A 76 14.40 11.93 30.07
N THR A 77 13.32 11.24 30.44
CA THR A 77 13.37 9.85 30.93
C THR A 77 12.96 8.83 29.87
N GLU A 78 12.31 9.33 28.83
CA GLU A 78 11.83 8.58 27.69
C GLU A 78 13.00 8.15 26.79
N PRO A 79 12.90 6.99 26.13
CA PRO A 79 13.92 6.56 25.18
C PRO A 79 14.05 7.55 24.01
N ILE A 80 15.24 8.14 23.87
CA ILE A 80 15.66 8.97 22.75
C ILE A 80 16.83 8.28 22.05
N GLN A 81 16.82 8.24 20.72
CA GLN A 81 17.92 7.70 19.92
C GLN A 81 18.94 8.78 19.59
N ASP A 82 20.12 8.71 20.19
CA ASP A 82 21.21 9.64 19.88
C ASP A 82 21.94 9.27 18.57
N ALA A 83 22.44 10.29 17.88
CA ALA A 83 23.27 10.13 16.67
C ALA A 83 24.55 9.31 16.90
N ALA A 84 24.99 9.20 18.15
CA ALA A 84 26.19 8.45 18.55
C ALA A 84 26.10 6.95 18.21
N ASP A 85 24.89 6.42 18.00
CA ASP A 85 24.66 5.01 17.65
C ASP A 85 24.80 4.71 16.14
N GLY A 86 25.37 5.64 15.35
CA GLY A 86 25.69 5.45 13.94
C GLY A 86 24.48 5.44 13.00
N ALA A 87 23.29 5.79 13.50
CA ALA A 87 22.11 6.02 12.69
C ALA A 87 22.19 7.42 12.05
N GLN A 88 21.78 7.54 10.77
CA GLN A 88 21.52 8.85 10.20
C GLN A 88 20.46 9.56 11.04
N LEU A 89 20.72 10.82 11.39
CA LEU A 89 19.73 11.69 12.03
C LEU A 89 18.57 11.91 11.06
N VAL A 90 17.45 11.22 11.29
CA VAL A 90 16.18 11.42 10.58
C VAL A 90 15.29 12.31 11.43
N ASN A 91 14.72 13.37 10.86
CA ASN A 91 13.77 14.21 11.58
C ASN A 91 12.71 14.78 10.65
N VAL A 92 11.56 15.12 11.22
CA VAL A 92 10.41 15.65 10.50
C VAL A 92 10.75 16.93 9.74
N ALA A 93 11.49 17.86 10.35
CA ALA A 93 11.84 19.13 9.72
C ALA A 93 12.63 18.92 8.42
N ALA A 94 13.64 18.05 8.43
CA ALA A 94 14.43 17.71 7.25
C ALA A 94 13.61 16.95 6.20
N GLN A 95 12.83 15.95 6.61
CA GLN A 95 12.02 15.16 5.67
C GLN A 95 10.92 16.00 5.02
N LYS A 96 10.31 16.95 5.73
CA LYS A 96 9.33 17.88 5.16
C LYS A 96 9.95 18.76 4.07
N ALA A 97 11.22 19.16 4.23
CA ALA A 97 11.91 20.02 3.28
C ALA A 97 12.38 19.28 2.01
N ASP A 98 12.63 17.97 2.09
CA ASP A 98 13.02 17.15 0.94
C ASP A 98 11.80 16.51 0.26
N PRO A 99 11.44 16.90 -0.98
CA PRO A 99 10.31 16.31 -1.71
C PRO A 99 10.44 14.80 -1.97
N ASN A 100 11.67 14.27 -1.97
CA ASN A 100 11.96 12.86 -2.20
C ASN A 100 12.10 12.03 -0.92
N SER A 101 11.88 12.64 0.24
CA SER A 101 11.95 11.97 1.54
C SER A 101 10.91 10.86 1.65
N LEU A 102 11.19 9.87 2.50
CA LEU A 102 10.25 8.81 2.82
C LEU A 102 8.90 9.38 3.30
N MET A 103 8.92 10.45 4.10
CA MET A 103 7.72 11.12 4.60
C MET A 103 6.85 11.65 3.46
N ASN A 104 7.45 12.39 2.52
CA ASN A 104 6.70 12.99 1.42
C ASN A 104 6.22 11.91 0.43
N ARG A 105 6.98 10.84 0.22
CA ARG A 105 6.56 9.70 -0.59
C ARG A 105 5.40 8.93 0.04
N THR A 106 5.48 8.64 1.34
CA THR A 106 4.40 8.02 2.13
C THR A 106 3.14 8.89 2.09
N ARG A 107 3.28 10.20 2.22
CA ARG A 107 2.17 11.15 2.09
C ARG A 107 1.51 11.08 0.72
N ASN A 108 2.30 11.01 -0.35
CA ASN A 108 1.77 10.92 -1.72
C ASN A 108 1.04 9.58 -1.96
N LEU A 109 1.53 8.47 -1.39
CA LEU A 109 0.83 7.18 -1.38
C LEU A 109 -0.54 7.29 -0.69
N LEU A 110 -0.60 7.91 0.49
CA LEU A 110 -1.85 8.12 1.23
C LEU A 110 -2.84 9.00 0.47
N LEU A 111 -2.37 10.09 -0.15
CA LEU A 111 -3.20 10.95 -1.00
C LEU A 111 -3.75 10.19 -2.20
N ALA A 112 -2.91 9.38 -2.87
CA ALA A 112 -3.37 8.53 -3.98
C ALA A 112 -4.46 7.55 -3.50
N ARG A 113 -4.26 6.91 -2.34
CA ARG A 113 -5.25 6.02 -1.72
C ARG A 113 -6.57 6.72 -1.42
N GLU A 114 -6.53 7.94 -0.88
CA GLU A 114 -7.71 8.74 -0.56
C GLU A 114 -8.57 9.03 -1.80
N THR A 115 -7.94 9.23 -2.96
CA THR A 115 -8.66 9.52 -4.22
C THR A 115 -9.28 8.29 -4.90
N SER A 116 -9.06 7.08 -4.38
CA SER A 116 -9.55 5.83 -4.98
C SER A 116 -10.62 5.20 -4.11
N THR A 117 -11.76 4.85 -4.70
CA THR A 117 -12.81 4.04 -4.07
C THR A 117 -12.41 2.56 -4.01
N ALA A 118 -11.67 2.08 -5.01
CA ALA A 118 -11.14 0.72 -5.06
C ALA A 118 -10.08 0.43 -3.98
N LEU A 119 -9.38 1.43 -3.47
CA LEU A 119 -8.47 1.23 -2.33
C LEU A 119 -9.15 1.33 -0.95
N GLN A 120 -10.46 1.59 -0.90
CA GLN A 120 -11.22 1.59 0.35
C GLN A 120 -11.64 0.18 0.79
N SER A 121 -12.04 0.05 2.05
CA SER A 121 -12.29 -1.25 2.71
C SER A 121 -13.41 -2.09 2.07
N SER A 122 -14.33 -1.49 1.32
CA SER A 122 -15.46 -2.19 0.68
C SER A 122 -15.11 -2.86 -0.64
N ALA A 123 -13.95 -2.56 -1.22
CA ALA A 123 -13.55 -3.10 -2.52
C ALA A 123 -13.11 -4.55 -2.41
N THR A 124 -13.40 -5.34 -3.45
CA THR A 124 -12.91 -6.72 -3.55
C THR A 124 -11.43 -6.73 -3.86
N GLU A 125 -10.74 -7.80 -3.46
CA GLU A 125 -9.34 -8.04 -3.79
C GLU A 125 -9.21 -9.37 -4.51
N THR A 126 -8.40 -9.41 -5.57
CA THR A 126 -8.16 -10.63 -6.35
C THR A 126 -6.71 -10.68 -6.80
N ALA A 127 -6.05 -11.81 -6.59
CA ALA A 127 -4.67 -12.00 -7.03
C ALA A 127 -4.56 -11.92 -8.56
N VAL A 128 -3.53 -11.24 -9.05
CA VAL A 128 -3.18 -11.20 -10.47
C VAL A 128 -2.04 -12.18 -10.68
N SER A 129 -2.18 -13.08 -11.65
CA SER A 129 -1.14 -14.08 -11.93
C SER A 129 0.10 -13.40 -12.50
N THR A 130 1.26 -13.77 -11.98
CA THR A 130 2.58 -13.30 -12.41
C THR A 130 3.45 -14.51 -12.80
N SER A 131 4.34 -14.35 -13.79
CA SER A 131 5.30 -15.41 -14.14
C SER A 131 6.57 -15.39 -13.28
N ALA A 132 6.79 -14.34 -12.48
CA ALA A 132 7.89 -14.22 -11.55
C ALA A 132 7.38 -14.14 -10.11
N ARG A 133 7.86 -15.05 -9.25
CA ARG A 133 7.46 -15.15 -7.84
C ARG A 133 7.88 -13.94 -7.01
N GLU A 134 8.89 -13.21 -7.48
CA GLU A 134 9.42 -11.99 -6.87
C GLU A 134 8.48 -10.79 -7.08
N LEU A 135 7.58 -10.85 -8.07
CA LEU A 135 6.61 -9.81 -8.36
C LEU A 135 5.24 -10.21 -7.81
N LEU A 136 4.76 -9.45 -6.84
CA LEU A 136 3.41 -9.56 -6.31
C LEU A 136 2.49 -8.59 -7.07
N ALA A 137 1.37 -9.10 -7.57
CA ALA A 137 0.34 -8.28 -8.20
C ALA A 137 -1.05 -8.69 -7.75
N PHE A 138 -1.93 -7.72 -7.59
CA PHE A 138 -3.34 -7.93 -7.27
C PHE A 138 -4.20 -6.78 -7.77
N GLU A 139 -5.47 -7.07 -8.01
CA GLU A 139 -6.50 -6.11 -8.37
C GLU A 139 -7.38 -5.83 -7.15
N ARG A 140 -7.59 -4.54 -6.88
CA ARG A 140 -8.68 -4.05 -6.03
C ARG A 140 -9.80 -3.51 -6.90
N ALA A 141 -11.04 -3.88 -6.64
CA ALA A 141 -12.15 -3.52 -7.53
C ALA A 141 -13.41 -3.05 -6.80
N THR A 142 -14.03 -2.03 -7.39
CA THR A 142 -15.42 -1.64 -7.20
C THR A 142 -16.11 -1.61 -8.56
N PRO A 143 -17.45 -1.44 -8.65
CA PRO A 143 -18.12 -1.37 -9.94
C PRO A 143 -17.62 -0.24 -10.88
N GLY A 144 -17.10 0.86 -10.32
CA GLY A 144 -16.70 2.06 -11.09
C GLY A 144 -15.20 2.32 -11.17
N GLU A 145 -14.37 1.54 -10.46
CA GLU A 145 -12.92 1.73 -10.42
C GLU A 145 -12.23 0.40 -10.10
N ARG A 146 -11.10 0.16 -10.76
CA ARG A 146 -10.16 -0.92 -10.38
C ARG A 146 -8.76 -0.36 -10.23
N ILE A 147 -8.02 -0.84 -9.24
CA ILE A 147 -6.58 -0.57 -9.09
C ILE A 147 -5.83 -1.89 -9.24
N VAL A 148 -4.90 -1.94 -10.18
CA VAL A 148 -3.92 -3.02 -10.29
C VAL A 148 -2.65 -2.55 -9.57
N SER A 149 -2.35 -3.18 -8.44
CA SER A 149 -1.12 -2.97 -7.68
C SER A 149 -0.08 -3.99 -8.10
N MET A 150 1.14 -3.54 -8.34
CA MET A 150 2.29 -4.36 -8.71
C MET A 150 3.48 -3.95 -7.87
N VAL A 151 4.15 -4.91 -7.25
CA VAL A 151 5.29 -4.66 -6.36
C VAL A 151 6.37 -5.70 -6.65
N ASN A 152 7.58 -5.26 -7.00
CA ASN A 152 8.76 -6.11 -7.01
C ASN A 152 9.30 -6.24 -5.59
N LEU A 153 9.35 -7.44 -5.03
CA LEU A 153 9.87 -7.73 -3.70
C LEU A 153 11.37 -8.09 -3.71
N SER A 154 11.98 -8.11 -4.90
CA SER A 154 13.40 -8.43 -5.09
C SER A 154 14.29 -7.17 -5.03
N PRO A 155 15.53 -7.29 -4.50
CA PRO A 155 16.58 -6.30 -4.70
C PRO A 155 17.15 -6.30 -6.13
N GLU A 156 16.67 -7.18 -7.00
CA GLU A 156 17.06 -7.27 -8.40
C GLU A 156 15.91 -6.82 -9.32
N ARG A 157 16.27 -6.47 -10.55
CA ARG A 157 15.29 -6.17 -11.61
C ARG A 157 14.53 -7.44 -11.99
N THR A 158 13.21 -7.36 -12.02
CA THR A 158 12.33 -8.51 -12.27
C THR A 158 11.47 -8.28 -13.50
N LYS A 159 11.51 -9.23 -14.45
CA LYS A 159 10.58 -9.29 -15.58
C LYS A 159 9.44 -10.26 -15.26
N SER A 160 8.22 -9.90 -15.62
CA SER A 160 7.06 -10.77 -15.45
C SER A 160 6.02 -10.54 -16.53
N THR A 161 5.25 -11.58 -16.82
CA THR A 161 3.97 -11.46 -17.52
C THR A 161 2.86 -11.20 -16.51
N LEU A 162 1.84 -10.44 -16.92
CA LEU A 162 0.66 -10.13 -16.12
C LEU A 162 -0.60 -10.57 -16.88
N ASP A 163 -1.52 -11.17 -16.15
CA ASP A 163 -2.85 -11.49 -16.65
C ASP A 163 -3.89 -10.54 -16.04
N VAL A 164 -4.10 -9.41 -16.72
CA VAL A 164 -5.05 -8.37 -16.31
C VAL A 164 -6.05 -8.14 -17.43
N HIS A 165 -7.33 -8.30 -17.11
CA HIS A 165 -8.41 -7.98 -18.03
C HIS A 165 -8.83 -6.52 -17.87
N VAL A 166 -8.62 -5.73 -18.93
CA VAL A 166 -9.17 -4.37 -19.04
C VAL A 166 -10.54 -4.46 -19.74
N PRO A 167 -11.65 -4.08 -19.09
CA PRO A 167 -12.96 -4.11 -19.74
C PRO A 167 -13.03 -3.15 -20.93
N GLU A 168 -13.88 -3.46 -21.91
CA GLU A 168 -14.10 -2.60 -23.07
C GLU A 168 -14.61 -1.21 -22.63
N GLY A 169 -14.09 -0.15 -23.26
CA GLY A 169 -14.44 1.24 -22.92
C GLY A 169 -13.92 1.71 -21.57
N TRP A 170 -12.91 1.02 -21.00
CA TRP A 170 -12.17 1.50 -19.83
C TRP A 170 -10.82 2.04 -20.25
N LYS A 171 -10.43 3.16 -19.65
CA LYS A 171 -9.10 3.74 -19.77
C LYS A 171 -8.19 3.27 -18.63
N VAL A 172 -6.90 3.27 -18.91
CA VAL A 172 -5.84 2.98 -17.93
C VAL A 172 -5.02 4.24 -17.71
N GLU A 173 -4.82 4.60 -16.45
CA GLU A 173 -3.94 5.68 -16.05
C GLU A 173 -3.05 5.24 -14.89
N ARG A 174 -1.87 5.84 -14.77
CA ARG A 174 -1.02 5.62 -13.61
C ARG A 174 -1.55 6.46 -12.45
N LEU A 175 -2.00 5.81 -11.39
CA LEU A 175 -2.43 6.49 -10.16
C LEU A 175 -1.21 6.92 -9.34
N HIS A 176 -0.30 5.99 -9.08
CA HIS A 176 0.89 6.26 -8.29
C HIS A 176 1.99 5.24 -8.60
N GLY A 177 3.23 5.53 -8.21
CA GLY A 177 4.34 4.60 -8.37
C GLY A 177 5.68 5.24 -8.03
N SER A 178 6.68 4.38 -7.88
CA SER A 178 8.06 4.78 -7.54
C SER A 178 8.85 5.39 -8.69
N ARG A 179 8.43 5.13 -9.94
CA ARG A 179 8.93 5.78 -11.17
C ARG A 179 7.83 5.95 -12.21
N ASP A 180 8.14 6.67 -13.29
CA ASP A 180 7.28 6.75 -14.46
C ASP A 180 7.14 5.38 -15.12
N PHE A 181 5.92 5.07 -15.53
CA PHE A 181 5.52 3.80 -16.12
C PHE A 181 4.49 4.09 -17.21
N ASP A 182 4.84 3.79 -18.45
CA ASP A 182 3.98 4.08 -19.61
C ASP A 182 2.82 3.08 -19.69
N VAL A 183 1.61 3.61 -19.73
CA VAL A 183 0.35 2.86 -19.85
C VAL A 183 -0.50 3.35 -21.02
N SER A 184 0.09 4.09 -21.96
CA SER A 184 -0.62 4.64 -23.12
C SER A 184 -1.29 3.56 -23.99
N GLY A 185 -0.79 2.32 -23.95
CA GLY A 185 -1.37 1.15 -24.59
C GLY A 185 -2.28 0.29 -23.70
N GLY A 186 -2.64 0.76 -22.50
CA GLY A 186 -3.35 -0.03 -21.48
C GLY A 186 -2.43 -0.65 -20.44
N VAL A 187 -2.87 -1.72 -19.77
CA VAL A 187 -2.02 -2.50 -18.86
C VAL A 187 -1.09 -3.40 -19.67
N PRO A 188 0.24 -3.25 -19.58
CA PRO A 188 1.17 -4.07 -20.36
C PRO A 188 1.09 -5.54 -19.95
N ARG A 189 1.09 -6.44 -20.94
CA ARG A 189 1.14 -7.89 -20.69
C ARG A 189 2.49 -8.34 -20.15
N GLU A 190 3.56 -7.63 -20.51
CA GLU A 190 4.91 -7.85 -20.01
C GLU A 190 5.37 -6.59 -19.30
N VAL A 191 5.91 -6.76 -18.10
CA VAL A 191 6.43 -5.69 -17.27
C VAL A 191 7.84 -6.01 -16.82
N GLU A 192 8.64 -4.97 -16.65
CA GLU A 192 9.96 -5.03 -16.04
C GLU A 192 10.00 -3.98 -14.93
N LEU A 193 10.19 -4.44 -13.70
CA LEU A 193 10.24 -3.61 -12.50
C LEU A 193 11.66 -3.59 -11.93
N GLU A 194 12.17 -2.41 -11.60
CA GLU A 194 13.43 -2.20 -10.89
C GLU A 194 13.38 -2.77 -9.47
N PRO A 195 14.54 -2.90 -8.79
CA PRO A 195 14.59 -3.31 -7.39
C PRO A 195 13.62 -2.52 -6.51
N TYR A 196 12.73 -3.23 -5.82
CA TYR A 196 11.68 -2.66 -4.96
C TYR A 196 10.76 -1.64 -5.62
N GLU A 197 10.63 -1.68 -6.95
CA GLU A 197 9.70 -0.81 -7.65
C GLU A 197 8.26 -1.28 -7.42
N TYR A 198 7.37 -0.31 -7.23
CA TYR A 198 5.92 -0.51 -7.23
C TYR A 198 5.21 0.47 -8.17
N GLN A 199 4.06 0.02 -8.67
CA GLN A 199 3.17 0.77 -9.55
C GLN A 199 1.70 0.46 -9.21
N TRP A 200 0.87 1.51 -9.16
CA TRP A 200 -0.58 1.42 -9.04
C TRP A 200 -1.22 1.95 -10.31
N LEU A 201 -1.84 1.07 -11.09
CA LEU A 201 -2.56 1.44 -12.30
C LEU A 201 -4.05 1.52 -12.00
N ARG A 202 -4.66 2.64 -12.33
CA ARG A 202 -6.10 2.86 -12.20
C ARG A 202 -6.77 2.57 -13.53
N LEU A 203 -7.80 1.73 -13.48
CA LEU A 203 -8.70 1.45 -14.58
C LEU A 203 -10.05 2.08 -14.23
N THR A 204 -10.58 2.89 -15.14
CA THR A 204 -11.90 3.53 -14.98
C THR A 204 -12.65 3.52 -16.31
N PRO A 205 -13.99 3.49 -16.29
CA PRO A 205 -14.79 3.69 -17.49
C PRO A 205 -14.46 5.03 -18.19
N GLU A 206 -14.31 5.03 -19.51
CA GLU A 206 -14.15 6.26 -20.31
C GLU A 206 -15.40 7.15 -20.24
N HIS A 207 -16.55 6.52 -20.05
CA HIS A 207 -17.83 7.17 -19.83
C HIS A 207 -18.41 6.75 -18.48
N PRO A 208 -18.90 7.69 -17.63
CA PRO A 208 -19.46 7.35 -16.34
C PRO A 208 -20.54 6.28 -16.46
N ILE A 209 -20.43 5.22 -15.66
CA ILE A 209 -21.50 4.22 -15.58
C ILE A 209 -22.71 4.90 -14.96
N ALA A 210 -23.82 4.95 -15.70
CA ALA A 210 -25.07 5.51 -15.18
C ALA A 210 -25.47 4.77 -13.89
N PRO A 211 -25.80 5.48 -12.81
CA PRO A 211 -26.20 4.83 -11.57
C PRO A 211 -27.45 3.96 -11.81
N GLY A 212 -27.32 2.64 -11.62
CA GLY A 212 -28.43 1.68 -11.70
C GLY A 212 -28.32 0.55 -12.72
N ALA A 213 -27.31 0.52 -13.60
CA ALA A 213 -27.22 -0.50 -14.66
C ALA A 213 -26.78 -1.91 -14.20
N GLY A 214 -26.43 -2.10 -12.91
CA GLY A 214 -25.83 -3.33 -12.39
C GLY A 214 -26.72 -4.26 -11.55
N ALA A 215 -28.01 -3.95 -11.37
CA ALA A 215 -28.92 -4.79 -10.59
C ALA A 215 -29.94 -5.48 -11.50
N GLY A 216 -29.49 -6.46 -12.27
CA GLY A 216 -30.40 -7.41 -12.93
C GLY A 216 -31.13 -8.21 -11.85
N THR A 217 -32.43 -7.95 -11.68
CA THR A 217 -33.31 -8.70 -10.79
C THR A 217 -33.37 -10.17 -11.24
N ALA A 218 -32.66 -11.04 -10.53
CA ALA A 218 -32.96 -12.47 -10.56
C ALA A 218 -34.36 -12.66 -9.95
N GLY A 219 -35.36 -12.83 -10.81
CA GLY A 219 -36.72 -13.12 -10.42
C GLY A 219 -36.78 -14.43 -9.63
N VAL A 220 -36.98 -14.33 -8.32
CA VAL A 220 -37.41 -15.45 -7.50
C VAL A 220 -38.88 -15.72 -7.86
N GLN A 221 -39.12 -16.76 -8.67
CA GLN A 221 -40.46 -17.30 -8.84
C GLN A 221 -40.87 -18.00 -7.54
N SER A 222 -41.72 -17.32 -6.75
CA SER A 222 -42.44 -17.93 -5.63
C SER A 222 -43.57 -18.81 -6.18
N SER A 223 -43.38 -20.13 -6.18
CA SER A 223 -44.47 -21.09 -6.40
C SER A 223 -45.33 -21.17 -5.14
N ALA A 224 -46.53 -20.57 -5.18
CA ALA A 224 -47.54 -20.76 -4.14
C ALA A 224 -48.13 -22.18 -4.26
N ALA A 225 -47.79 -23.05 -3.30
CA ALA A 225 -48.47 -24.32 -3.09
C ALA A 225 -49.78 -24.04 -2.34
N GLY A 226 -50.90 -24.03 -3.06
CA GLY A 226 -52.22 -24.13 -2.46
C GLY A 226 -52.42 -25.54 -1.91
N SER A 227 -52.63 -25.66 -0.60
CA SER A 227 -53.14 -26.87 0.03
C SER A 227 -54.52 -26.56 0.58
N ALA A 228 -55.50 -27.29 0.05
CA ALA A 228 -56.92 -27.15 0.33
C ALA A 228 -57.25 -27.65 1.75
N GLU A 229 -57.96 -26.83 2.51
CA GLU A 229 -58.78 -27.30 3.64
C GLU A 229 -59.99 -28.05 3.07
N ASN A 230 -60.13 -29.31 3.48
CA ASN A 230 -61.28 -30.14 3.17
C ASN A 230 -62.00 -30.43 4.49
N THR A 231 -63.21 -29.92 4.65
CA THR A 231 -64.13 -30.36 5.71
C THR A 231 -65.54 -30.39 5.14
N PRO A 232 -66.20 -31.56 5.14
CA PRO A 232 -67.65 -31.61 5.06
C PRO A 232 -68.27 -32.27 6.29
N THR A 233 -69.16 -31.46 6.89
CA THR A 233 -70.54 -31.77 7.29
C THR A 233 -70.83 -32.54 8.59
N ALA A 234 -71.80 -31.96 9.30
CA ALA A 234 -72.41 -32.32 10.57
C ALA A 234 -73.15 -33.66 10.62
N ALA A 235 -73.17 -34.24 11.83
CA ALA A 235 -74.36 -34.72 12.55
C ALA A 235 -74.06 -34.67 14.06
#